data_AF-A0A842QK99-F1
#
_entry.id   AF-A0A842QK99-F1
#
_cell.length_a   1.000
_cell.length_b   1.000
_cell.length_c   1.000
_cell.angle_alpha   90.00
_cell.angle_beta   90.00
_cell.angle_gamma   90.00
#
_symmetry.space_group_name_H-M   'P 1'
#
loop_
_entity.id
_entity.type
_entity.pdbx_description
1 polymer ?
#
loop_
_entity_poly.entity_id
_entity_poly.type
_entity_poly.pdbx_seq_one_letter_code
_entity_poly.pdbx_strand_id
1 'polypeptide(L)'
;MKKSQIHMMETVAVLFIFFLIVAIGLIFYSRIYTSNISDKLEEFGELARVQTVQIASSLPELQCSEGNIVTTNCIDMLKLEYGSSIILSNQEDYFDIFGYANLTVKRIFPASNSGEKSSWQIYDYPKPQYTSKAPMFLPISLYEPIQKNNYFGLMIIEVYR
;
A
#
# COMPACT_ATOMS: atom_id res chain seq x y z
N MET A 1 -8.10 54.28 -47.94
CA MET A 1 -7.24 53.73 -46.86
C MET A 1 -8.00 53.26 -45.62
N LYS A 2 -9.09 53.91 -45.17
CA LYS A 2 -9.81 53.52 -43.94
C LYS A 2 -10.46 52.12 -43.94
N LYS A 3 -10.91 51.58 -45.09
CA LYS A 3 -11.49 50.22 -45.16
C LYS A 3 -10.49 49.08 -44.88
N SER A 4 -9.22 49.25 -45.25
CA SER A 4 -8.21 48.20 -45.06
C SER A 4 -7.78 48.04 -43.60
N GLN A 5 -7.88 49.11 -42.80
CA GLN A 5 -7.55 49.10 -41.36
C GLN A 5 -8.64 48.41 -40.53
N ILE A 6 -9.90 48.49 -40.96
CA ILE A 6 -11.03 47.85 -40.28
C ILE A 6 -10.92 46.32 -40.40
N HIS A 7 -10.58 45.80 -41.57
CA HIS A 7 -10.37 44.35 -41.74
C HIS A 7 -9.17 43.80 -40.96
N MET A 8 -8.12 44.60 -40.75
CA MET A 8 -7.00 44.19 -39.87
C MET A 8 -7.42 44.15 -38.40
N MET A 9 -8.33 45.01 -37.95
CA MET A 9 -8.82 45.00 -36.57
C MET A 9 -9.75 43.80 -36.30
N GLU A 10 -10.55 43.43 -37.29
CA GLU A 10 -11.45 42.26 -37.23
C GLU A 10 -10.67 40.95 -37.08
N THR A 11 -9.61 40.74 -37.86
CA THR A 11 -8.77 39.53 -37.75
C THR A 11 -8.03 39.46 -36.41
N VAL A 12 -7.58 40.59 -35.87
CA VAL A 12 -6.97 40.66 -34.54
C VAL A 12 -7.98 40.30 -33.43
N ALA A 13 -9.22 40.75 -33.54
CA ALA A 13 -10.27 40.41 -32.58
C ALA A 13 -10.59 38.91 -32.59
N VAL A 14 -10.66 38.29 -33.78
CA VAL A 14 -10.87 36.83 -33.90
C VAL A 14 -9.72 36.04 -33.29
N LEU A 15 -8.47 36.43 -33.57
CA LEU A 15 -7.29 35.79 -32.97
C LEU A 15 -7.27 35.92 -31.45
N PHE A 16 -7.67 37.08 -30.91
CA PHE A 16 -7.75 37.29 -29.47
C PHE A 16 -8.76 36.35 -28.80
N ILE A 17 -9.96 36.23 -29.37
CA ILE A 17 -10.99 35.31 -28.86
C ILE A 17 -10.50 33.86 -28.94
N PHE A 18 -9.84 33.49 -30.03
CA PHE A 18 -9.25 32.16 -30.19
C PHE A 18 -8.23 31.84 -29.09
N PHE A 19 -7.27 32.73 -28.82
CA PHE A 19 -6.29 32.52 -27.74
C PHE A 19 -6.94 32.46 -26.36
N LEU A 20 -7.99 33.24 -26.12
CA LEU A 20 -8.74 33.20 -24.86
C LEU A 20 -9.41 31.83 -24.65
N ILE A 21 -10.03 31.26 -25.69
CA ILE A 21 -10.64 29.92 -25.63
C ILE A 21 -9.56 28.86 -25.39
N VAL A 22 -8.43 28.94 -26.09
CA VAL A 22 -7.31 28.00 -25.91
C VAL A 22 -6.73 28.07 -24.50
N ALA A 23 -6.53 29.27 -23.94
CA ALA A 23 -6.03 29.46 -22.59
C ALA A 23 -6.95 28.82 -21.54
N ILE A 24 -8.26 29.05 -21.67
CA ILE A 24 -9.26 28.41 -20.79
C ILE A 24 -9.19 26.89 -20.96
N GLY A 25 -9.16 26.38 -22.19
CA GLY A 25 -9.04 24.95 -22.48
C GLY A 25 -7.81 24.30 -21.84
N LEU A 26 -6.65 24.97 -21.89
CA LEU A 26 -5.42 24.49 -21.27
C LEU A 26 -5.50 24.45 -19.74
N ILE A 27 -6.12 25.45 -19.11
CA ILE A 27 -6.30 25.48 -17.65
C ILE A 27 -7.17 24.30 -17.20
N PHE A 28 -8.29 24.06 -17.89
CA PHE A 28 -9.18 22.93 -17.58
C PHE A 28 -8.49 21.58 -17.83
N TYR A 29 -7.81 21.42 -18.96
CA TYR A 29 -7.07 20.21 -19.30
C TYR A 29 -6.00 19.88 -18.26
N SER A 30 -5.23 20.88 -17.84
CA SER A 30 -4.14 20.70 -16.87
C SER A 30 -4.68 20.22 -15.52
N ARG A 31 -5.80 20.78 -15.05
CA ARG A 31 -6.45 20.35 -13.81
C ARG A 31 -6.97 18.91 -13.86
N ILE A 32 -7.62 18.53 -14.97
CA ILE A 32 -8.12 17.15 -15.15
C ILE A 32 -6.94 16.16 -15.22
N TYR A 33 -5.88 16.52 -15.94
CA TYR A 33 -4.69 15.69 -16.07
C TYR A 33 -4.01 15.41 -14.72
N THR A 34 -3.90 16.43 -13.86
CA THR A 34 -3.33 16.25 -12.52
C THR A 34 -4.15 15.32 -11.61
N SER A 35 -5.48 15.32 -11.72
CA SER A 35 -6.34 14.40 -10.96
C SER A 35 -6.12 12.95 -11.38
N ASN A 36 -6.06 12.70 -12.70
CA ASN A 36 -5.85 11.34 -13.19
C ASN A 36 -4.48 10.77 -12.78
N ILE A 37 -3.48 11.62 -12.56
CA ILE A 37 -2.17 11.18 -12.07
C ILE A 37 -2.23 10.78 -10.60
N SER A 38 -2.90 11.56 -9.74
CA SER A 38 -3.04 11.20 -8.33
C SER A 38 -3.78 9.87 -8.16
N ASP A 39 -4.83 9.66 -8.94
CA ASP A 39 -5.65 8.44 -8.86
C ASP A 39 -4.83 7.21 -9.28
N LYS A 40 -4.04 7.33 -10.36
CA LYS A 40 -3.13 6.24 -10.79
C LYS A 40 -2.04 5.97 -9.76
N LEU A 41 -1.46 7.00 -9.15
CA LEU A 41 -0.45 6.83 -8.10
C LEU A 41 -1.04 6.14 -6.86
N GLU A 42 -2.31 6.40 -6.56
CA GLU A 42 -3.01 5.71 -5.49
C GLU A 42 -3.18 4.23 -5.81
N GLU A 43 -3.70 3.91 -7.01
CA GLU A 43 -3.90 2.54 -7.52
C GLU A 43 -2.60 1.73 -7.52
N PHE A 44 -1.49 2.30 -8.04
CA PHE A 44 -0.18 1.65 -7.99
C PHE A 44 0.28 1.35 -6.56
N GLY A 45 -0.01 2.25 -5.62
CA GLY A 45 0.33 2.03 -4.22
C GLY A 45 -0.56 0.99 -3.52
N GLU A 46 -1.79 0.78 -3.98
CA GLU A 46 -2.63 -0.31 -3.51
C GLU A 46 -2.16 -1.66 -4.05
N LEU A 47 -1.85 -1.74 -5.35
CA LEU A 47 -1.31 -2.96 -5.97
C LEU A 47 0.01 -3.39 -5.34
N ALA A 48 0.91 -2.42 -5.06
CA ALA A 48 2.15 -2.69 -4.36
C ALA A 48 1.89 -3.27 -2.96
N ARG A 49 0.94 -2.72 -2.20
CA ARG A 49 0.54 -3.24 -0.88
C ARG A 49 0.00 -4.67 -0.98
N VAL A 50 -0.87 -4.97 -1.95
CA VAL A 50 -1.40 -6.34 -2.16
C VAL A 50 -0.26 -7.31 -2.46
N GLN A 51 0.70 -6.92 -3.31
CA GLN A 51 1.85 -7.73 -3.63
C GLN A 51 2.71 -8.00 -2.38
N THR A 52 3.00 -6.98 -1.57
CA THR A 52 3.72 -7.11 -0.29
C THR A 52 3.02 -8.05 0.68
N VAL A 53 1.69 -7.92 0.82
CA VAL A 53 0.85 -8.81 1.65
C VAL A 53 0.95 -10.26 1.19
N GLN A 54 0.86 -10.49 -0.13
CA GLN A 54 0.90 -11.82 -0.70
C GLN A 54 2.27 -12.46 -0.51
N ILE A 55 3.36 -11.70 -0.71
CA ILE A 55 4.71 -12.19 -0.48
C ILE A 55 4.92 -12.51 1.00
N ALA A 56 4.53 -11.60 1.91
CA ALA A 56 4.61 -11.81 3.36
C ALA A 56 3.89 -13.09 3.80
N SER A 57 2.70 -13.34 3.25
CA SER A 57 1.90 -14.53 3.54
C SER A 57 2.50 -15.83 2.99
N SER A 58 3.40 -15.72 2.01
CA SER A 58 4.10 -16.84 1.37
C SER A 58 5.51 -17.10 1.93
N LEU A 59 5.94 -16.30 2.92
CA LEU A 59 7.26 -16.48 3.54
C LEU A 59 7.33 -17.82 4.29
N PRO A 60 8.35 -18.66 4.05
CA PRO A 60 8.61 -19.89 4.80
C PRO A 60 8.63 -19.74 6.32
N GLU A 61 9.08 -18.58 6.79
CA GLU A 61 9.19 -18.15 8.17
C GLU A 61 7.84 -17.82 8.81
N LEU A 62 6.77 -17.66 8.03
CA LEU A 62 5.43 -17.36 8.53
C LEU A 62 4.40 -18.41 8.11
N GLN A 63 4.56 -19.04 6.95
CA GLN A 63 3.57 -19.94 6.37
C GLN A 63 3.32 -21.19 7.23
N CYS A 64 2.06 -21.62 7.28
CA CYS A 64 1.68 -22.93 7.77
C CYS A 64 2.02 -24.02 6.74
N SER A 65 2.58 -25.14 7.21
CA SER A 65 2.77 -26.34 6.39
C SER A 65 2.33 -27.57 7.18
N GLU A 66 1.28 -28.26 6.71
CA GLU A 66 0.83 -29.52 7.28
C GLU A 66 1.01 -30.64 6.24
N GLY A 67 1.83 -31.65 6.56
CA GLY A 67 2.02 -32.81 5.67
C GLY A 67 2.52 -32.46 4.27
N ASN A 68 3.41 -31.46 4.14
CA ASN A 68 3.90 -30.87 2.87
C ASN A 68 2.84 -30.12 2.04
N ILE A 69 1.67 -29.81 2.62
CA ILE A 69 0.66 -28.96 1.99
C ILE A 69 0.77 -27.57 2.61
N VAL A 70 0.96 -26.56 1.76
CA VAL A 70 0.97 -25.15 2.16
C VAL A 70 -0.47 -24.64 2.17
N THR A 71 -0.92 -24.15 3.33
CA THR A 71 -2.26 -23.58 3.48
C THR A 71 -2.22 -22.09 3.20
N THR A 72 -3.01 -21.63 2.23
CA THR A 72 -3.10 -20.20 1.87
C THR A 72 -3.70 -19.38 3.02
N ASN A 73 -3.17 -18.18 3.25
CA ASN A 73 -3.60 -17.25 4.30
C ASN A 73 -3.55 -17.84 5.73
N CYS A 74 -2.65 -18.80 5.96
CA CYS A 74 -2.39 -19.38 7.26
C CYS A 74 -0.99 -18.99 7.73
N ILE A 75 -0.91 -18.49 8.96
CA ILE A 75 0.35 -18.18 9.64
C ILE A 75 0.51 -19.07 10.86
N ASP A 76 1.66 -19.72 10.95
CA ASP A 76 2.02 -20.54 12.09
C ASP A 76 2.43 -19.62 13.26
N MET A 77 1.74 -19.75 14.39
CA MET A 77 1.96 -18.90 15.56
C MET A 77 3.35 -19.11 16.18
N LEU A 78 3.87 -20.35 16.16
CA LEU A 78 5.19 -20.65 16.70
C LEU A 78 6.26 -20.00 15.82
N LYS A 79 6.11 -20.12 14.50
CA LYS A 79 7.02 -19.45 13.57
C LYS A 79 6.88 -17.93 13.64
N LEU A 80 5.69 -17.39 13.81
CA LEU A 80 5.48 -15.96 14.00
C LEU A 80 6.17 -15.44 15.26
N GLU A 81 6.08 -16.18 16.37
CA GLU A 81 6.65 -15.76 17.65
C GLU A 81 8.18 -15.66 17.60
N TYR A 82 8.85 -16.66 17.01
CA TYR A 82 10.32 -16.66 16.89
C TYR A 82 10.82 -15.96 15.63
N GLY A 83 10.11 -16.08 14.53
CA GLY A 83 10.46 -15.48 13.23
C GLY A 83 10.32 -13.97 13.26
N SER A 84 9.37 -13.40 14.01
CA SER A 84 9.26 -11.94 14.15
C SER A 84 10.55 -11.32 14.69
N SER A 85 11.22 -11.92 15.68
CA SER A 85 12.46 -11.38 16.22
C SER A 85 13.63 -11.52 15.25
N ILE A 86 13.66 -12.59 14.46
CA ILE A 86 14.69 -12.82 13.43
C ILE A 86 14.55 -11.84 12.27
N ILE A 87 13.32 -11.61 11.80
CA ILE A 87 13.05 -10.66 10.71
C ILE A 87 13.36 -9.23 11.18
N LEU A 88 13.00 -8.88 12.43
CA LEU A 88 13.33 -7.59 13.01
C LEU A 88 14.84 -7.37 13.25
N SER A 89 15.64 -8.42 13.42
CA SER A 89 17.10 -8.27 13.53
C SER A 89 17.80 -8.21 12.18
N ASN A 90 17.18 -8.74 11.12
CA ASN A 90 17.73 -8.79 9.76
C ASN A 90 16.92 -7.95 8.76
N GLN A 91 16.47 -6.76 9.17
CA GLN A 91 15.55 -5.95 8.35
C GLN A 91 16.12 -5.55 6.98
N GLU A 92 17.45 -5.48 6.86
CA GLU A 92 18.14 -5.17 5.60
C GLU A 92 17.92 -6.28 4.56
N ASP A 93 17.94 -7.55 4.97
CA ASP A 93 17.72 -8.70 4.06
C ASP A 93 16.30 -8.73 3.49
N TYR A 94 15.34 -8.20 4.24
CA TYR A 94 13.93 -8.13 3.84
C TYR A 94 13.56 -6.78 3.19
N PHE A 95 14.49 -5.82 3.12
CA PHE A 95 14.22 -4.50 2.54
C PHE A 95 13.88 -4.57 1.05
N ASP A 96 14.54 -5.45 0.29
CA ASP A 96 14.24 -5.63 -1.14
C ASP A 96 12.81 -6.15 -1.39
N ILE A 97 12.21 -6.78 -0.38
CA ILE A 97 10.88 -7.38 -0.45
C ILE A 97 9.81 -6.39 0.06
N PHE A 98 10.06 -5.78 1.22
CA PHE A 98 9.05 -4.99 1.94
C PHE A 98 9.27 -3.48 1.82
N GLY A 99 10.47 -3.03 1.47
CA GLY A 99 10.84 -1.63 1.37
C GLY A 99 10.53 -0.85 2.65
N TYR A 100 10.09 0.40 2.49
CA TYR A 100 9.62 1.19 3.61
C TYR A 100 8.20 0.78 4.02
N ALA A 101 8.09 -0.20 4.91
CA ALA A 101 6.82 -0.68 5.43
C ALA A 101 6.89 -1.06 6.91
N ASN A 102 5.72 -1.12 7.55
CA ASN A 102 5.50 -1.75 8.84
C ASN A 102 4.53 -2.91 8.66
N LEU A 103 4.93 -4.10 9.11
CA LEU A 103 4.13 -5.31 9.06
C LEU A 103 3.84 -5.76 10.49
N THR A 104 2.56 -5.83 10.83
CA THR A 104 2.09 -6.27 12.15
C THR A 104 1.00 -7.31 11.98
N VAL A 105 1.08 -8.42 12.72
CA VAL A 105 0.01 -9.42 12.82
C VAL A 105 -0.69 -9.27 14.16
N LYS A 106 -2.01 -9.20 14.14
CA LYS A 106 -2.85 -9.11 15.34
C LYS A 106 -3.83 -10.28 15.39
N ARG A 107 -3.90 -10.97 16.51
CA ARG A 107 -4.96 -11.93 16.82
C ARG A 107 -6.21 -11.18 17.23
N ILE A 108 -7.31 -11.42 16.53
CA ILE A 108 -8.62 -10.77 16.77
C ILE A 108 -9.52 -11.70 17.59
N PHE A 109 -9.48 -13.02 17.35
CA PHE A 109 -10.33 -13.97 18.05
C PHE A 109 -9.64 -15.33 18.29
N PRO A 110 -9.90 -16.00 19.43
CA PRO A 110 -10.51 -15.50 20.67
C PRO A 110 -9.83 -14.24 21.24
N ALA A 111 -10.61 -13.44 21.96
CA ALA A 111 -10.10 -12.24 22.61
C ALA A 111 -8.98 -12.64 23.58
N SER A 112 -7.85 -11.94 23.50
CA SER A 112 -6.69 -12.24 24.34
C SER A 112 -7.07 -12.13 25.81
N ASN A 113 -6.82 -13.18 26.58
CA ASN A 113 -6.88 -13.09 28.04
C ASN A 113 -5.76 -12.17 28.55
N SER A 114 -5.96 -11.60 29.73
CA SER A 114 -5.03 -10.69 30.41
C SER A 114 -3.67 -11.38 30.66
N GLY A 115 -2.75 -11.33 29.68
CA GLY A 115 -1.43 -11.94 29.76
C GLY A 115 -0.94 -12.57 28.45
N GLU A 116 -1.84 -12.85 27.49
CA GLU A 116 -1.43 -13.42 26.20
C GLU A 116 -1.08 -12.32 25.18
N LYS A 117 0.05 -12.49 24.50
CA LYS A 117 0.47 -11.62 23.40
C LYS A 117 -0.50 -11.80 22.23
N SER A 118 -1.19 -10.73 21.86
CA SER A 118 -2.15 -10.71 20.74
C SER A 118 -1.64 -9.96 19.51
N SER A 119 -0.44 -9.39 19.57
CA SER A 119 0.14 -8.60 18.48
C SER A 119 1.62 -8.90 18.34
N TRP A 120 2.04 -9.12 17.09
CA TRP A 120 3.42 -9.38 16.70
C TRP A 120 3.81 -8.40 15.61
N GLN A 121 4.81 -7.57 15.88
CA GLN A 121 5.43 -6.74 14.87
C GLN A 121 6.49 -7.59 14.16
N ILE A 122 6.36 -7.78 12.86
CA ILE A 122 7.23 -8.65 12.06
C ILE A 122 8.33 -7.83 11.40
N TYR A 123 7.98 -6.66 10.89
CA TYR A 123 8.88 -5.80 10.15
C TYR A 123 8.56 -4.34 10.43
N ASP A 124 9.58 -3.49 10.54
CA ASP A 124 9.41 -2.06 10.71
C ASP A 124 10.62 -1.31 10.19
N TYR A 125 10.49 -0.82 8.96
CA TYR A 125 11.53 -0.02 8.32
C TYR A 125 10.95 1.35 7.96
N PRO A 126 10.98 2.31 8.91
CA PRO A 126 10.38 3.62 8.70
C PRO A 126 11.15 4.44 7.67
N LYS A 127 10.41 5.14 6.80
CA LYS A 127 11.00 6.14 5.90
C LYS A 127 11.38 7.39 6.71
N PRO A 128 12.61 7.93 6.62
CA PRO A 128 13.06 9.08 7.42
C PRO A 128 12.18 10.33 7.28
N GLN A 129 11.56 10.50 6.11
CA GLN A 129 10.59 11.56 5.83
C GLN A 129 9.44 10.94 5.05
N TYR A 130 8.27 10.80 5.68
CA TYR A 130 7.05 10.32 5.05
C TYR A 130 5.95 11.37 5.15
N THR A 131 5.14 11.45 4.11
CA THR A 131 3.99 12.34 3.98
C THR A 131 2.72 11.68 4.49
N SER A 132 2.57 10.37 4.29
CA SER A 132 1.40 9.61 4.74
C SER A 132 1.71 8.13 4.98
N LYS A 133 0.85 7.48 5.76
CA LYS A 133 0.77 6.03 5.91
C LYS A 133 -0.63 5.58 5.52
N ALA A 134 -0.72 4.51 4.74
CA ALA A 134 -1.99 3.90 4.39
C ALA A 134 -1.98 2.43 4.81
N PRO A 135 -2.78 2.03 5.82
CA PRO A 135 -2.85 0.65 6.26
C PRO A 135 -3.65 -0.21 5.26
N MET A 136 -3.22 -1.45 5.07
CA MET A 136 -3.96 -2.53 4.42
C MET A 136 -4.16 -3.66 5.42
N PHE A 137 -5.33 -4.29 5.37
CA PHE A 137 -5.73 -5.33 6.30
C PHE A 137 -5.99 -6.63 5.54
N LEU A 138 -5.26 -7.69 5.87
CA LEU A 138 -5.48 -9.04 5.35
C LEU A 138 -5.97 -9.95 6.48
N PRO A 139 -7.18 -10.53 6.37
CA PRO A 139 -7.62 -11.55 7.30
C PRO A 139 -6.81 -12.84 7.10
N ILE A 140 -6.34 -13.41 8.21
CA ILE A 140 -5.48 -14.60 8.23
C ILE A 140 -5.94 -15.59 9.29
N SER A 141 -5.69 -16.87 9.04
CA SER A 141 -5.79 -17.91 10.06
C SER A 141 -4.46 -18.01 10.80
N LEU A 142 -4.50 -17.93 12.12
CA LEU A 142 -3.34 -18.14 12.99
C LEU A 142 -3.41 -19.55 13.54
N TYR A 143 -2.47 -20.41 13.18
CA TYR A 143 -2.47 -21.80 13.61
C TYR A 143 -1.45 -22.04 14.71
N GLU A 144 -1.88 -22.68 15.80
CA GLU A 144 -0.99 -23.08 16.89
C GLU A 144 -0.70 -24.59 16.79
N PRO A 145 0.52 -25.01 16.41
CA PRO A 145 0.82 -26.42 16.17
C PRO A 145 0.83 -27.28 17.44
N ILE A 146 1.06 -26.67 18.61
CA ILE A 146 1.13 -27.38 19.90
C ILE A 146 -0.26 -27.85 20.34
N GLN A 147 -1.24 -26.94 20.34
CA GLN A 147 -2.61 -27.22 20.76
C GLN A 147 -3.52 -27.62 19.60
N LYS A 148 -3.05 -27.47 18.35
CA LYS A 148 -3.80 -27.68 17.10
C LYS A 148 -5.05 -26.80 17.01
N ASN A 149 -4.95 -25.60 17.56
CA ASN A 149 -6.02 -24.62 17.56
C ASN A 149 -5.83 -23.62 16.42
N ASN A 150 -6.96 -23.17 15.86
CA ASN A 150 -6.99 -22.08 14.90
C ASN A 150 -7.57 -20.83 15.55
N TYR A 151 -6.88 -19.72 15.34
CA TYR A 151 -7.26 -18.39 15.79
C TYR A 151 -7.49 -17.53 14.55
N PHE A 152 -8.36 -16.52 14.69
CA PHE A 152 -8.56 -15.55 13.63
C PHE A 152 -7.70 -14.32 13.88
N GLY A 153 -6.93 -13.93 12.86
CA GLY A 153 -6.01 -12.80 12.92
C GLY A 153 -6.20 -11.84 11.75
N LEU A 154 -5.56 -10.69 11.91
CA LEU A 154 -5.48 -9.63 10.93
C LEU A 154 -4.02 -9.26 10.75
N MET A 155 -3.51 -9.44 9.55
CA MET A 155 -2.22 -8.87 9.14
C MET A 155 -2.45 -7.44 8.67
N ILE A 156 -1.67 -6.53 9.22
CA ILE A 156 -1.73 -5.08 8.98
C ILE A 156 -0.41 -4.69 8.33
N ILE A 157 -0.49 -4.12 7.13
CA ILE A 157 0.66 -3.60 6.40
C ILE A 157 0.48 -2.10 6.21
N GLU A 158 1.42 -1.33 6.71
CA GLU A 158 1.47 0.12 6.53
C GLU A 158 2.67 0.47 5.67
N VAL A 159 2.43 0.91 4.44
CA VAL A 159 3.52 1.38 3.55
C VAL A 159 3.71 2.87 3.74
N TYR A 160 4.96 3.28 3.94
CA TYR A 160 5.33 4.68 4.12
C TYR A 160 5.46 5.37 2.75
N ARG A 161 4.73 6.47 2.53
CA ARG A 161 4.82 7.30 1.32
C ARG A 161 5.64 8.54 1.57
#